data_AF-A0A8K0CVL7-F1
#
_entry.id   AF-A0A8K0CVL7-F1
#
_cell.length_a   1.000
_cell.length_b   1.000
_cell.length_c   1.000
_cell.angle_alpha   90.00
_cell.angle_beta   90.00
_cell.angle_gamma   90.00
#
_symmetry.space_group_name_H-M   'P 1'
#
loop_
_entity.id
_entity.type
_entity.pdbx_description
1 polymer ?
#
loop_
_entity_poly.entity_id
_entity_poly.type
_entity_poly.pdbx_seq_one_letter_code
_entity_poly.pdbx_strand_id
1 'polypeptide(L)'
;MTSKSASDAGKSLLMSITQLCNLMLAGKVNALICPILYGASLCALKKKDGGFRPIAVGNVFRRLTAKLACHVVREDVGNYFRPPQVGFATQHGCEAAIHAVRTFANAPKNVGKVLLKIDYKNAFNSVERDIMLQKVSTKTLSLFPFLWQCYSSSTDLLFGNQVIPSL
;
A
#
# COMPACT_ATOMS: atom_id res chain seq x y z
N MET A 1 20.29 7.99 -29.90
CA MET A 1 18.87 8.38 -29.78
C MET A 1 18.68 9.43 -28.68
N THR A 2 19.33 10.60 -28.77
CA THR A 2 19.11 11.72 -27.84
C THR A 2 19.37 13.03 -28.58
N SER A 3 18.36 13.55 -29.29
CA SER A 3 18.41 14.91 -29.82
C SER A 3 18.17 15.92 -28.69
N LYS A 4 18.61 17.17 -28.88
CA LYS A 4 18.35 18.27 -27.92
C LYS A 4 16.85 18.47 -27.66
N SER A 5 16.01 18.27 -28.67
CA SER A 5 14.54 18.27 -28.56
C SER A 5 14.00 17.15 -27.66
N ALA A 6 14.61 15.96 -27.69
CA ALA A 6 14.24 14.86 -26.79
C ALA A 6 14.60 15.16 -25.33
N SER A 7 15.64 15.97 -25.09
CA SER A 7 16.04 16.41 -23.74
C SER A 7 15.01 17.36 -23.12
N ASP A 8 14.52 18.34 -23.88
CA ASP A 8 13.56 19.33 -23.37
C ASP A 8 12.17 18.71 -23.16
N ALA A 9 11.73 17.83 -24.08
CA ALA A 9 10.50 17.06 -23.92
C ALA A 9 10.56 16.15 -22.67
N GLY A 10 11.70 15.50 -22.41
CA GLY A 10 11.90 14.66 -21.23
C GLY A 10 11.81 15.45 -19.92
N LYS A 11 12.41 16.64 -19.85
CA LYS A 11 12.31 17.53 -18.68
C LYS A 11 10.88 18.01 -18.46
N SER A 12 10.19 18.39 -19.53
CA SER A 12 8.78 18.81 -19.46
C SER A 12 7.90 17.70 -18.89
N LEU A 13 8.04 16.48 -19.40
CA LEU A 13 7.29 15.32 -18.91
C LEU A 13 7.58 15.04 -17.42
N LEU A 14 8.85 15.07 -17.01
CA LEU A 14 9.23 14.87 -15.62
C LEU A 14 8.59 15.93 -14.70
N MET A 15 8.59 17.19 -15.11
CA MET A 15 7.94 18.28 -14.37
C MET A 15 6.43 18.04 -14.23
N SER A 16 5.75 17.67 -15.31
CA SER A 16 4.30 17.38 -15.28
C SER A 16 3.96 16.19 -14.38
N ILE A 17 4.75 15.10 -14.42
CA ILE A 17 4.55 13.94 -13.53
C ILE A 17 4.78 14.34 -12.08
N THR A 18 5.80 15.16 -11.82
CA THR A 18 6.09 15.65 -10.46
C THR A 18 4.95 16.53 -9.93
N GLN A 19 4.45 17.45 -10.74
CA GLN A 19 3.29 18.29 -10.40
C GLN A 19 2.06 17.45 -10.11
N LEU A 20 1.78 16.43 -10.93
CA LEU A 20 0.67 15.51 -10.71
C LEU A 20 0.83 14.74 -9.39
N CYS A 21 2.02 14.20 -9.10
CA CYS A 21 2.28 13.51 -7.84
C CYS A 21 2.09 14.45 -6.63
N ASN A 22 2.57 15.70 -6.72
CA ASN A 22 2.39 16.68 -5.66
C ASN A 22 0.91 17.06 -5.45
N LEU A 23 0.14 17.19 -6.54
CA LEU A 23 -1.30 17.44 -6.48
C LEU A 23 -2.04 16.29 -5.76
N MET A 24 -1.68 15.05 -6.10
CA MET A 24 -2.23 13.84 -5.47
C MET A 24 -1.84 13.74 -3.99
N LEU A 25 -0.56 13.97 -3.66
CA LEU A 25 -0.06 13.95 -2.28
C LEU A 25 -0.76 15.00 -1.40
N ALA A 26 -1.04 16.17 -1.97
CA ALA A 26 -1.75 17.24 -1.29
C ALA A 26 -3.25 16.98 -1.12
N GLY A 27 -3.79 15.89 -1.65
CA GLY A 27 -5.23 15.60 -1.60
C GLY A 27 -6.07 16.60 -2.40
N LYS A 28 -5.53 17.13 -3.51
CA LYS A 28 -6.16 18.20 -4.33
C LYS A 28 -6.72 17.70 -5.66
N VAL A 29 -6.86 16.39 -5.85
CA VAL A 29 -7.51 15.86 -7.06
C VAL A 29 -9.00 16.20 -7.02
N ASN A 30 -9.57 16.59 -8.16
CA ASN A 30 -11.01 16.84 -8.25
C ASN A 30 -11.79 15.56 -7.91
N ALA A 31 -12.82 15.68 -7.06
CA ALA A 31 -13.63 14.56 -6.59
C ALA A 31 -14.23 13.72 -7.73
N LEU A 32 -14.58 14.33 -8.87
CA LEU A 32 -15.10 13.64 -10.05
C LEU A 32 -14.07 12.73 -10.73
N ILE A 33 -12.78 12.99 -10.52
CA ILE A 33 -11.67 12.22 -11.12
C ILE A 33 -11.19 11.11 -10.17
N CYS A 34 -11.41 11.25 -8.87
CA CYS A 34 -10.98 10.28 -7.86
C CYS A 34 -11.42 8.83 -8.15
N PRO A 35 -12.70 8.54 -8.52
CA PRO A 35 -13.14 7.17 -8.79
C PRO A 35 -12.33 6.47 -9.89
N ILE A 36 -11.91 7.24 -10.91
CA ILE A 36 -11.17 6.75 -12.07
C ILE A 36 -9.67 6.69 -11.78
N LEU A 37 -9.10 7.78 -11.24
CA LEU A 37 -7.66 7.88 -10.98
C LEU A 37 -7.22 6.90 -9.88
N TYR A 38 -8.05 6.74 -8.85
CA TYR A 38 -7.79 5.84 -7.73
C TYR A 38 -8.47 4.47 -7.85
N GLY A 39 -9.19 4.24 -8.95
CA GLY A 39 -9.67 2.94 -9.36
C GLY A 39 -8.56 1.96 -9.75
N ALA A 40 -8.95 0.77 -10.20
CA ALA A 40 -8.03 -0.30 -10.55
C ALA A 40 -8.62 -1.30 -11.53
N SER A 41 -7.77 -1.94 -12.33
CA SER A 41 -8.17 -3.12 -13.11
C SER A 41 -8.02 -4.38 -12.26
N LEU A 42 -9.05 -5.23 -12.21
CA LEU A 42 -9.04 -6.49 -11.49
C LEU A 42 -8.46 -7.62 -12.35
N CYS A 43 -7.56 -8.38 -11.73
CA CYS A 43 -7.07 -9.64 -12.27
C CYS A 43 -7.28 -10.75 -11.24
N ALA A 44 -7.96 -11.83 -11.64
CA ALA A 44 -8.19 -12.98 -10.78
C ALA A 44 -7.07 -14.01 -10.95
N LEU A 45 -6.17 -14.08 -9.97
CA LEU A 45 -5.11 -15.09 -9.98
C LEU A 45 -5.61 -16.38 -9.35
N LYS A 46 -5.42 -17.52 -10.04
CA LYS A 46 -5.71 -18.84 -9.48
C LYS A 46 -4.71 -19.19 -8.37
N LYS A 47 -5.22 -19.61 -7.23
CA LYS A 47 -4.43 -20.25 -6.17
C LYS A 47 -4.30 -21.75 -6.47
N LYS A 48 -3.32 -22.39 -5.81
CA LYS A 48 -3.11 -23.85 -5.90
C LYS A 48 -4.26 -24.67 -5.31
N ASP A 49 -5.01 -24.09 -4.37
CA ASP A 49 -6.16 -24.71 -3.67
C ASP A 49 -7.49 -24.56 -4.44
N GLY A 50 -7.46 -24.04 -5.67
CA GLY A 50 -8.66 -23.77 -6.48
C GLY A 50 -9.36 -22.44 -6.16
N GLY A 51 -8.94 -21.71 -5.13
CA GLY A 51 -9.45 -20.38 -4.84
C GLY A 51 -8.89 -19.29 -5.78
N PHE A 52 -9.45 -18.09 -5.69
CA PHE A 52 -8.94 -16.91 -6.40
C PHE A 52 -8.26 -15.91 -5.45
N ARG A 53 -7.26 -15.21 -5.98
CA ARG A 53 -6.68 -14.00 -5.39
C ARG A 53 -6.98 -12.83 -6.33
N PRO A 54 -8.02 -12.02 -6.05
CA PRO A 54 -8.26 -10.82 -6.82
C PRO A 54 -7.12 -9.83 -6.56
N ILE A 55 -6.51 -9.33 -7.63
CA ILE A 55 -5.49 -8.30 -7.59
C ILE A 55 -6.06 -7.06 -8.25
N ALA A 56 -6.14 -5.97 -7.49
CA ALA A 56 -6.48 -4.65 -7.99
C ALA A 56 -5.21 -3.94 -8.46
N VAL A 57 -5.03 -3.81 -9.77
CA VAL A 57 -3.91 -3.08 -10.38
C VAL A 57 -4.33 -1.63 -10.58
N GLY A 58 -3.91 -0.77 -9.64
CA GLY A 58 -4.19 0.66 -9.70
C GLY A 58 -3.44 1.37 -10.83
N ASN A 59 -3.92 2.57 -11.16
CA ASN A 59 -3.28 3.47 -12.12
C ASN A 59 -1.77 3.65 -11.83
N VAL A 60 -0.95 3.75 -12.90
CA VAL A 60 0.50 3.94 -12.78
C VAL A 60 0.88 5.17 -11.95
N PHE A 61 0.16 6.27 -12.08
CA PHE A 61 0.40 7.49 -11.30
C PHE A 61 0.06 7.27 -9.83
N ARG A 62 -1.08 6.62 -9.51
CA ARG A 62 -1.41 6.23 -8.12
C ARG A 62 -0.29 5.38 -7.52
N ARG A 63 0.20 4.37 -8.24
CA ARG A 63 1.26 3.48 -7.78
C ARG A 63 2.59 4.20 -7.59
N LEU A 64 2.95 5.10 -8.51
CA LEU A 64 4.14 5.92 -8.42
C LEU A 64 4.08 6.83 -7.19
N THR A 65 2.99 7.60 -7.05
CA THR A 65 2.78 8.50 -5.92
C THR A 65 2.79 7.76 -4.58
N ALA A 66 2.09 6.62 -4.49
CA ALA A 66 2.10 5.79 -3.28
C ALA A 66 3.50 5.25 -2.94
N LYS A 67 4.29 4.87 -3.95
CA LYS A 67 5.68 4.42 -3.75
C LYS A 67 6.57 5.55 -3.21
N LEU A 68 6.42 6.77 -3.75
CA LEU A 68 7.14 7.95 -3.27
C LEU A 68 6.73 8.28 -1.82
N ALA A 69 5.42 8.30 -1.53
CA ALA A 69 4.89 8.48 -0.18
C ALA A 69 5.48 7.46 0.82
N CYS A 70 5.44 6.17 0.49
CA CYS A 70 6.00 5.12 1.33
C CYS A 70 7.52 5.26 1.53
N HIS A 71 8.24 5.77 0.53
CA HIS A 71 9.67 6.02 0.65
C HIS A 71 9.97 7.11 1.67
N VAL A 72 9.21 8.21 1.64
CA VAL A 72 9.37 9.35 2.56
C VAL A 72 9.14 8.94 4.01
N VAL A 73 8.09 8.17 4.29
CA VAL A 73 7.74 7.78 5.69
C VAL A 73 8.41 6.48 6.15
N ARG A 74 9.26 5.89 5.31
CA ARG A 74 9.76 4.52 5.49
C ARG A 74 10.39 4.30 6.86
N GLU A 75 11.28 5.22 7.25
CA GLU A 75 12.05 5.09 8.48
C GLU A 75 11.19 5.28 9.72
N ASP A 76 10.45 6.39 9.79
CA ASP A 76 9.58 6.74 10.92
C ASP A 76 8.54 5.65 11.20
N VAL A 77 7.83 5.20 10.15
CA VAL A 77 6.81 4.16 10.27
C VAL A 77 7.45 2.80 10.57
N GLY A 78 8.61 2.52 10.00
CA GLY A 78 9.38 1.32 10.32
C GLY A 78 9.77 1.27 11.80
N ASN A 79 10.25 2.38 12.36
CA ASN A 79 10.60 2.51 13.76
C ASN A 79 9.38 2.37 14.67
N TYR A 80 8.24 2.94 14.27
CA TYR A 80 6.97 2.79 14.98
C TYR A 80 6.47 1.34 15.05
N PHE A 81 6.65 0.57 13.97
CA PHE A 81 6.19 -0.82 13.91
C PHE A 81 7.10 -1.82 14.64
N ARG A 82 8.40 -1.54 14.72
CA ARG A 82 9.35 -2.40 15.41
C ARG A 82 9.26 -2.27 16.95
N PRO A 83 9.59 -3.33 17.70
CA PRO A 83 9.91 -4.68 17.22
C PRO A 83 8.73 -5.62 16.86
N PRO A 84 7.45 -5.39 17.27
CA PRO A 84 6.41 -6.42 17.10
C PRO A 84 5.99 -6.65 15.64
N GLN A 85 6.21 -5.69 14.75
CA GLN A 85 5.90 -5.79 13.34
C GLN A 85 7.14 -5.52 12.49
N VAL A 86 7.58 -6.54 11.75
CA VAL A 86 8.81 -6.53 10.94
C VAL A 86 8.56 -6.67 9.44
N GLY A 87 7.29 -6.70 9.02
CA GLY A 87 6.87 -6.84 7.62
C GLY A 87 7.00 -5.56 6.78
N PHE A 88 7.19 -4.40 7.41
CA PHE A 88 7.43 -3.13 6.72
C PHE A 88 8.74 -2.49 7.18
N ALA A 89 9.47 -1.91 6.22
CA ALA A 89 10.68 -1.10 6.43
C ALA A 89 11.72 -1.68 7.39
N THR A 90 11.82 -3.01 7.48
CA THR A 90 12.76 -3.71 8.37
C THR A 90 13.68 -4.58 7.54
N GLN A 91 14.98 -4.29 7.59
CA GLN A 91 15.98 -5.10 6.91
C GLN A 91 16.04 -6.49 7.54
N HIS A 92 16.01 -7.54 6.71
CA HIS A 92 15.97 -8.94 7.17
C HIS A 92 14.81 -9.25 8.15
N GLY A 93 13.65 -8.59 7.98
CA GLY A 93 12.53 -8.73 8.90
C GLY A 93 11.97 -10.16 9.01
N CYS A 94 11.95 -10.91 7.90
CA CYS A 94 11.50 -12.31 7.91
C CYS A 94 12.44 -13.20 8.73
N GLU A 95 13.73 -13.03 8.55
CA GLU A 95 14.79 -13.72 9.28
C GLU A 95 14.70 -13.38 10.77
N ALA A 96 14.56 -12.10 11.11
CA ALA A 96 14.39 -11.65 12.48
C ALA A 96 13.17 -12.30 13.16
N ALA A 97 12.02 -12.38 12.47
CA ALA A 97 10.84 -13.07 12.99
C ALA A 97 11.08 -14.56 13.24
N ILE A 98 11.70 -15.26 12.28
CA ILE A 98 11.99 -16.70 12.40
C ILE A 98 12.97 -16.96 13.54
N HIS A 99 14.04 -16.17 13.65
CA HIS A 99 15.01 -16.30 14.73
C HIS A 99 14.38 -16.00 16.10
N ALA A 100 13.54 -14.96 16.21
CA ALA A 100 12.82 -14.66 17.45
C ALA A 100 11.93 -15.83 17.90
N VAL A 101 11.16 -16.42 16.98
CA VAL A 101 10.29 -17.57 17.26
C VAL A 101 11.11 -18.80 17.67
N ARG A 102 12.20 -19.11 16.96
CA ARG A 102 13.08 -20.25 17.30
C ARG A 102 13.73 -20.07 18.67
N THR A 103 14.24 -18.88 18.96
CA THR A 103 14.82 -18.54 20.27
C THR A 103 13.78 -18.68 21.38
N PHE A 104 12.54 -18.23 21.14
CA PHE A 104 11.44 -18.43 22.09
C PHE A 104 11.15 -19.91 22.33
N ALA A 105 11.00 -20.70 21.26
CA ALA A 105 10.63 -22.11 21.33
C ALA A 105 11.71 -22.98 22.01
N ASN A 106 12.99 -22.64 21.82
CA ASN A 106 14.11 -23.42 22.35
C ASN A 106 14.57 -22.96 23.74
N ALA A 107 14.01 -21.87 24.29
CA ALA A 107 14.45 -21.37 25.58
C ALA A 107 13.90 -22.23 26.74
N PRO A 108 14.75 -22.77 27.64
CA PRO A 108 14.30 -23.62 28.76
C PRO A 108 13.25 -22.95 29.66
N LYS A 109 13.30 -21.62 29.80
CA LYS A 109 12.31 -20.82 30.56
C LYS A 109 10.89 -20.79 29.96
N ASN A 110 10.72 -21.31 28.74
CA ASN A 110 9.45 -21.32 28.03
C ASN A 110 8.83 -22.72 27.93
N VAL A 111 9.35 -23.71 28.67
CA VAL A 111 8.70 -25.03 28.80
C VAL A 111 7.25 -24.85 29.26
N GLY A 112 6.33 -25.54 28.58
CA GLY A 112 4.89 -25.43 28.83
C GLY A 112 4.19 -24.24 28.16
N LYS A 113 4.92 -23.33 27.49
CA LYS A 113 4.30 -22.28 26.67
C LYS A 113 4.00 -22.78 25.26
N VAL A 114 3.00 -22.17 24.63
CA VAL A 114 2.56 -22.51 23.27
C VAL A 114 2.80 -21.35 22.30
N LEU A 115 3.01 -21.68 21.03
CA LEU A 115 3.06 -20.71 19.95
C LEU A 115 1.72 -20.71 19.21
N LEU A 116 1.03 -19.56 19.21
CA LEU A 116 -0.20 -19.38 18.44
C LEU A 116 0.10 -18.69 17.11
N LYS A 117 -0.29 -19.33 16.01
CA LYS A 117 -0.22 -18.76 14.67
C LYS A 117 -1.61 -18.29 14.25
N ILE A 118 -1.73 -17.02 13.86
CA ILE A 118 -2.97 -16.40 13.40
C ILE A 118 -2.81 -16.01 11.93
N ASP A 119 -3.84 -16.25 11.13
CA ASP A 119 -3.93 -15.79 9.74
C ASP A 119 -5.32 -15.20 9.47
N TYR A 120 -5.36 -14.09 8.73
CA TYR A 120 -6.60 -13.38 8.43
C TYR A 120 -7.10 -13.75 7.04
N LYS A 121 -8.31 -14.29 6.96
CA LYS A 121 -8.99 -14.52 5.68
C LYS A 121 -9.27 -13.17 5.01
N ASN A 122 -8.77 -13.00 3.78
CA ASN A 122 -9.05 -11.82 2.96
C ASN A 122 -8.65 -10.46 3.59
N ALA A 123 -7.57 -10.44 4.38
CA ALA A 123 -7.17 -9.29 5.22
C ALA A 123 -7.30 -7.93 4.54
N PHE A 124 -6.76 -7.75 3.32
CA PHE A 124 -6.77 -6.45 2.63
C PHE A 124 -8.16 -5.90 2.32
N ASN A 125 -9.14 -6.76 2.06
CA ASN A 125 -10.51 -6.35 1.76
C ASN A 125 -11.40 -6.33 3.01
N SER A 126 -10.86 -6.74 4.17
CA SER A 126 -11.57 -6.79 5.45
C SER A 126 -11.12 -5.71 6.42
N VAL A 127 -10.19 -4.84 6.01
CA VAL A 127 -9.79 -3.68 6.81
C VAL A 127 -10.82 -2.57 6.64
N GLU A 128 -11.34 -2.08 7.77
CA GLU A 128 -12.21 -0.90 7.83
C GLU A 128 -11.44 0.37 7.45
N ARG A 129 -11.89 1.04 6.38
CA ARG A 129 -11.17 2.17 5.78
C ARG A 129 -11.14 3.40 6.66
N ASP A 130 -12.23 3.67 7.36
CA ASP A 130 -12.37 4.77 8.32
C ASP A 130 -11.42 4.60 9.52
N ILE A 131 -11.31 3.39 10.08
CA ILE A 131 -10.34 3.07 11.14
C ILE A 131 -8.91 3.24 10.63
N MET A 132 -8.61 2.77 9.42
CA MET A 132 -7.31 2.97 8.78
C MET A 132 -7.00 4.47 8.64
N LEU A 133 -7.94 5.27 8.13
CA LEU A 133 -7.79 6.72 7.96
C LEU A 133 -7.61 7.44 9.30
N GLN A 134 -8.29 7.02 10.36
CA GLN A 134 -8.12 7.54 11.72
C GLN A 134 -6.72 7.23 12.28
N LYS A 135 -6.17 6.05 12.00
CA LYS A 135 -4.78 5.75 12.40
C LYS A 135 -3.77 6.57 11.59
N VAL A 136 -4.03 6.77 10.30
CA VAL A 136 -3.18 7.63 9.46
C VAL A 136 -3.19 9.07 9.97
N SER A 137 -4.35 9.65 10.31
CA SER A 137 -4.45 11.03 10.79
C SER A 137 -3.68 11.29 12.09
N THR A 138 -3.45 10.24 12.89
CA THR A 138 -2.73 10.35 14.17
C THR A 138 -1.26 9.92 14.08
N LYS A 139 -0.89 9.02 13.17
CA LYS A 139 0.46 8.45 13.08
C LYS A 139 1.28 8.92 11.89
N THR A 140 0.63 9.26 10.78
CA THR A 140 1.28 9.66 9.53
C THR A 140 0.48 10.76 8.84
N LEU A 141 0.28 11.87 9.56
CA LEU A 141 -0.55 12.99 9.10
C LEU A 141 -0.13 13.53 7.73
N SER A 142 1.16 13.47 7.40
CA SER A 142 1.68 13.88 6.09
C SER A 142 1.09 13.10 4.91
N LEU A 143 0.62 11.87 5.13
CA LEU A 143 -0.02 11.04 4.11
C LEU A 143 -1.54 11.15 4.10
N PHE A 144 -2.13 11.74 5.14
CA PHE A 144 -3.57 11.76 5.33
C PHE A 144 -4.34 12.35 4.13
N PRO A 145 -3.97 13.51 3.54
CA PRO A 145 -4.73 14.07 2.42
C PRO A 145 -4.81 13.14 1.21
N PHE A 146 -3.69 12.51 0.86
CA PHE A 146 -3.62 11.53 -0.23
C PHE A 146 -4.43 10.27 0.05
N LEU A 147 -4.24 9.68 1.24
CA LEU A 147 -4.92 8.44 1.61
C LEU A 147 -6.42 8.66 1.81
N TRP A 148 -6.82 9.83 2.32
CA TRP A 148 -8.22 10.22 2.40
C TRP A 148 -8.89 10.20 1.02
N GLN A 149 -8.28 10.83 0.00
CA GLN A 149 -8.87 10.77 -1.35
C GLN A 149 -8.86 9.37 -1.97
N CYS A 150 -7.90 8.51 -1.60
CA CYS A 150 -7.84 7.14 -2.09
C CYS A 150 -8.90 6.21 -1.47
N TYR A 151 -9.31 6.45 -0.22
CA TYR A 151 -10.05 5.47 0.57
C TYR A 151 -11.36 5.99 1.19
N SER A 152 -11.62 7.30 1.23
CA SER A 152 -12.84 7.86 1.85
C SER A 152 -14.14 7.56 1.08
N SER A 153 -14.04 7.04 -0.15
CA SER A 153 -15.19 6.64 -0.97
C SER A 153 -14.83 5.43 -1.84
N SER A 154 -15.85 4.74 -2.34
CA SER A 154 -15.68 3.68 -3.32
C SER A 154 -15.04 4.22 -4.61
N THR A 155 -14.24 3.38 -5.25
CA THR A 155 -13.56 3.65 -6.53
C THR A 155 -13.91 2.57 -7.54
N ASP A 156 -13.68 2.84 -8.82
CA ASP A 156 -14.08 1.94 -9.89
C ASP A 156 -13.08 0.78 -10.05
N LEU A 157 -13.57 -0.45 -9.92
CA LEU A 157 -12.81 -1.66 -10.18
C LEU A 157 -13.26 -2.28 -11.52
N LEU A 158 -12.37 -2.29 -12.51
CA LEU A 158 -12.67 -2.75 -13.86
C LEU A 158 -12.39 -4.25 -13.99
N PHE A 159 -13.39 -5.06 -14.36
CA PHE A 159 -13.22 -6.48 -14.63
C PHE A 159 -13.91 -6.86 -15.95
N GLY A 160 -13.11 -7.06 -17.01
CA GLY A 160 -13.66 -7.20 -18.36
C GLY A 160 -14.46 -5.95 -18.74
N ASN A 161 -15.74 -6.13 -19.06
CA ASN A 161 -16.67 -5.05 -19.39
C ASN A 161 -17.50 -4.56 -18.19
N GLN A 162 -17.20 -5.04 -16.99
CA GLN A 162 -17.93 -4.68 -15.77
C GLN A 162 -17.15 -3.67 -14.93
N VAL A 163 -17.89 -2.74 -14.32
CA VAL A 163 -17.39 -1.82 -13.30
C VAL A 163 -17.98 -2.25 -11.97
N ILE A 164 -17.12 -2.54 -10.99
CA ILE A 164 -17.47 -2.99 -9.66
C ILE A 164 -17.02 -1.92 -8.66
N PRO A 165 -17.89 -1.41 -7.77
CA PRO A 165 -17.47 -0.46 -6.76
C PRO A 165 -16.56 -1.13 -5.72
N SER A 166 -15.47 -0.46 -5.34
CA SER A 166 -14.60 -0.96 -4.26
C SER A 166 -15.30 -0.84 -2.89
N LEU A 167 -15.19 -1.91 -2.08
CA LEU A 167 -15.79 -2.08 -0.75
C LEU A 167 -15.15 -1.19 0.32
#